data_AF-A0A6J4C8M2-F1
#
_entry.id   AF-A0A6J4C8M2-F1
#
_cell.length_a   1.000
_cell.length_b   1.000
_cell.length_c   1.000
_cell.angle_alpha   90.00
_cell.angle_beta   90.00
_cell.angle_gamma   90.00
#
_symmetry.space_group_name_H-M   'P 1'
#
loop_
_entity.id
_entity.type
_entity.pdbx_description
1 polymer ?
#
loop_
_entity_poly.entity_id
_entity_poly.type
_entity_poly.pdbx_seq_one_letter_code
_entity_poly.pdbx_strand_id
1 'polypeptide(L)' 'LLDVIQSGLENHDSGVGIYAPDAEAYTVFAEIFDPIIDDYHGGFKKTDKHPPK' A
#
# COMPACT_ATOMS: atom_id res chain seq x y z
N LEU A 1 12.09 3.38 -0.67
CA LEU A 1 11.08 3.87 -1.63
C LEU A 1 11.16 3.15 -2.96
N LEU A 2 12.31 3.08 -3.65
CA LEU A 2 12.40 2.37 -4.93
C LEU A 2 11.89 0.93 -4.83
N ASP A 3 12.29 0.19 -3.80
CA ASP A 3 11.83 -1.19 -3.56
C ASP A 3 10.30 -1.31 -3.39
N VAL A 4 9.61 -0.21 -3.05
CA VAL A 4 8.15 -0.17 -2.90
C VAL A 4 7.45 0.06 -4.22
N ILE A 5 8.00 0.90 -5.10
CA ILE A 5 7.31 1.40 -6.31
C ILE A 5 7.86 0.84 -7.62
N GLN A 6 8.96 0.08 -7.59
CA GLN A 6 9.63 -0.40 -8.80
C GLN A 6 8.69 -1.22 -9.70
N SER A 7 7.83 -2.05 -9.10
CA SER A 7 6.89 -2.85 -9.90
C SER A 7 5.92 -1.98 -10.72
N GLY A 8 5.31 -0.96 -10.12
CA GLY A 8 4.41 -0.04 -10.81
C GLY A 8 5.11 0.92 -11.78
N LEU A 9 6.40 1.22 -11.55
CA LEU A 9 7.23 1.97 -12.49
C LEU A 9 7.55 1.18 -13.76
N GLU A 10 7.86 -0.11 -13.63
CA GLU A 10 8.21 -0.94 -14.79
C GLU A 10 6.98 -1.52 -15.50
N ASN A 11 5.84 -1.66 -14.81
CA ASN A 11 4.62 -2.28 -15.31
C ASN A 11 3.43 -1.32 -15.17
N HIS A 12 3.32 -0.39 -16.11
CA HIS A 12 2.31 0.68 -16.10
C HIS A 12 0.85 0.18 -16.21
N ASP A 13 0.64 -1.09 -16.53
CA ASP A 13 -0.66 -1.77 -16.57
C ASP A 13 -1.06 -2.40 -15.21
N SER A 14 -0.23 -2.24 -14.17
CA SER A 14 -0.54 -2.70 -12.82
C SER A 14 -1.75 -1.96 -12.24
N GLY A 15 -2.69 -2.72 -11.66
CA GLY A 15 -3.84 -2.14 -10.97
C GLY A 15 -3.50 -1.37 -9.68
N VAL A 16 -2.39 -1.73 -9.02
CA VAL A 16 -1.91 -1.06 -7.79
C VAL A 16 -0.42 -0.68 -7.89
N GLY A 17 0.45 -1.66 -8.16
CA GLY A 17 1.85 -1.41 -8.51
C GLY A 17 2.82 -1.14 -7.34
N ILE A 18 2.39 -1.31 -6.08
CA ILE A 18 3.28 -1.18 -4.91
C ILE A 18 3.34 -2.45 -4.06
N TYR A 19 4.50 -2.69 -3.46
CA TYR A 19 4.73 -3.81 -2.54
C TYR A 19 5.50 -3.34 -1.30
N ALA A 20 5.17 -3.89 -0.14
CA ALA A 20 5.95 -3.68 1.08
C ALA A 20 7.11 -4.70 1.12
N PRO A 21 8.39 -4.27 1.08
CA PRO A 21 9.53 -5.18 1.15
C PRO A 21 9.66 -5.85 2.54
N ASP A 22 9.14 -5.20 3.59
CA ASP A 22 9.04 -5.70 4.95
C ASP A 22 7.82 -5.10 5.66
N ALA A 23 7.59 -5.49 6.92
CA ALA A 23 6.45 -5.00 7.69
C ALA A 23 6.58 -3.52 8.10
N GLU A 24 7.80 -3.02 8.29
CA GLU A 24 8.05 -1.64 8.72
C GLU A 24 7.73 -0.65 7.59
N ALA A 25 7.87 -1.07 6.33
CA ALA A 25 7.56 -0.28 5.15
C ALA A 25 6.12 0.28 5.14
N TYR A 26 5.14 -0.44 5.69
CA TYR A 26 3.77 0.06 5.82
C TYR A 26 3.68 1.30 6.73
N THR A 27 4.57 1.42 7.71
CA THR A 27 4.62 2.57 8.62
C THR A 27 5.53 3.66 8.08
N VAL A 28 6.72 3.31 7.57
CA VAL A 28 7.70 4.27 7.04
C VAL A 28 7.19 4.98 5.78
N PHE A 29 6.44 4.28 4.93
CA PHE A 29 5.84 4.82 3.71
C PHE A 29 4.30 4.92 3.82
N ALA A 30 3.77 5.13 5.02
CA ALA A 30 2.32 5.21 5.28
C ALA A 30 1.61 6.26 4.40
N GLU A 31 2.27 7.38 4.10
CA GLU A 31 1.71 8.42 3.23
C GLU A 31 1.42 7.93 1.80
N ILE A 32 2.04 6.83 1.37
CA ILE A 32 1.77 6.17 0.09
C ILE A 32 0.78 5.00 0.29
N PHE A 33 1.00 4.16 1.30
CA PHE A 33 0.17 2.97 1.52
C PHE A 33 -1.25 3.30 1.98
N ASP A 34 -1.43 4.20 2.94
CA ASP A 34 -2.74 4.51 3.54
C ASP A 34 -3.81 4.92 2.50
N PRO A 35 -3.57 5.90 1.61
CA PRO A 35 -4.59 6.28 0.62
C PRO A 35 -4.86 5.16 -0.41
N ILE A 36 -3.86 4.36 -0.77
CA ILE A 36 -4.04 3.24 -1.71
C ILE A 36 -4.84 2.11 -1.07
N ILE A 37 -4.58 1.80 0.20
CA ILE A 37 -5.35 0.81 0.97
C ILE A 37 -6.80 1.29 1.14
N ASP A 38 -7.02 2.56 1.48
CA ASP A 38 -8.36 3.15 1.62
C ASP A 38 -9.16 2.98 0.31
N ASP A 39 -8.59 3.37 -0.83
CA ASP A 39 -9.23 3.27 -2.14
C ASP A 39 -9.48 1.81 -2.56
N TYR A 40 -8.44 0.97 -2.52
CA TYR A 40 -8.52 -0.42 -3.00
C TYR A 40 -9.46 -1.29 -2.14
N HIS A 41 -9.53 -1.02 -0.83
CA HIS A 41 -10.43 -1.73 0.09
C HIS A 41 -11.79 -1.05 0.29
N GLY A 42 -12.12 -0.03 -0.50
CA GLY A 42 -13.45 0.58 -0.51
C GLY A 42 -13.80 1.34 0.77
N GLY A 43 -12.83 2.03 1.38
CA GLY A 43 -13.06 2.87 2.55
C GLY A 43 -12.28 2.50 3.81
N PHE A 44 -11.23 1.68 3.74
CA PHE A 44 -10.47 1.24 4.92
C PHE A 44 -9.48 2.31 5.38
N LYS A 45 -9.88 3.12 6.36
CA LYS A 45 -9.09 4.26 6.84
C LYS A 45 -7.93 3.79 7.69
N LYS A 46 -6.87 4.59 7.77
CA LYS A 46 -5.72 4.37 8.67
C LYS A 46 -6.08 4.20 10.16
N THR A 47 -7.25 4.69 10.57
CA THR A 47 -7.77 4.58 11.94
C THR A 47 -8.55 3.28 12.17
N ASP A 48 -8.92 2.59 11.11
CA ASP A 48 -9.70 1.37 11.15
C ASP A 48 -8.77 0.19 11.47
N LYS A 49 -9.36 -0.89 11.99
CA LYS A 49 -8.64 -2.11 12.32
C LYS A 49 -9.28 -3.27 11.60
N HIS A 50 -8.44 -4.14 11.02
CA HIS A 50 -8.91 -5.39 10.46
C HIS A 50 -9.60 -6.21 11.57
N PRO A 51 -10.77 -6.83 11.30
CA PRO A 51 -11.45 -7.65 12.28
C PRO A 51 -10.57 -8.82 12.75
N PRO A 52 -10.79 -9.36 13.96
CA PRO A 52 -10.14 -10.60 14.39
C PRO A 52 -10.50 -11.75 13.43
N LYS A 53 -9.59 -12.73 13.34
CA LYS A 53 -9.81 -13.97 12.57
C LYS A 53 -10.93 -14.83 13.16
#